data_AF-A0A920VKX6-F1
#
_entry.id   AF-A0A920VKX6-F1
#
_cell.length_a   1.000
_cell.length_b   1.000
_cell.length_c   1.000
_cell.angle_alpha   90.00
_cell.angle_beta   90.00
_cell.angle_gamma   90.00
#
_symmetry.space_group_name_H-M   'P 1'
#
loop_
_entity.id
_entity.type
_entity.pdbx_description
1 polymer ?
#
loop_
_entity_poly.entity_id
_entity_poly.type
_entity_poly.pdbx_seq_one_letter_code
_entity_poly.pdbx_strand_id
1 'polypeptide(L)' 'MSNLGRRRDWTVLKIIEWSGQYLGEKGVERGRLDAEHLLAHAMSTTRLDLYLQYDRLLSGPELDQYRPLLTRRARREPLQ' A
#
# COMPACT_ATOMS: atom_id res chain seq x y z
N MET A 1 -6.70 22.54 1.53
CA MET A 1 -7.04 21.42 0.62
C MET A 1 -5.90 21.25 -0.37
N SER A 2 -4.88 20.50 0.05
CA SER A 2 -3.55 20.55 -0.55
C SER A 2 -3.45 19.73 -1.84
N ASN A 3 -3.41 20.44 -2.97
CA ASN A 3 -2.64 20.17 -4.18
C ASN A 3 -2.54 18.69 -4.64
N LEU A 4 -3.56 18.22 -5.36
CA LEU A 4 -3.59 16.91 -6.04
C LEU A 4 -2.86 16.99 -7.42
N GLY A 5 -1.65 17.57 -7.42
CA GLY A 5 -0.90 17.97 -8.61
C GLY A 5 0.56 17.54 -8.56
N ARG A 6 0.81 16.24 -8.44
CA ARG A 6 2.03 15.55 -8.92
C ARG A 6 1.70 14.07 -8.86
N ARG A 7 1.59 13.37 -10.00
CA ARG A 7 1.64 11.91 -10.00
C ARG A 7 2.97 11.54 -9.35
N ARG A 8 2.93 11.21 -8.06
CA ARG A 8 4.10 10.63 -7.40
C ARG A 8 4.24 9.26 -8.02
N ASP A 9 5.39 9.02 -8.64
CA ASP A 9 5.77 7.72 -9.19
C ASP A 9 5.87 6.72 -8.03
N TRP A 10 4.72 6.14 -7.68
CA TRP A 10 4.59 5.13 -6.65
C TRP A 10 5.12 3.83 -7.22
N THR A 11 6.33 3.47 -6.81
CA THR A 11 6.83 2.12 -7.01
C THR A 11 6.27 1.20 -5.93
N VAL A 12 6.30 -0.11 -6.18
CA VAL A 12 5.91 -1.13 -5.20
C VAL A 12 6.64 -0.93 -3.87
N LEU A 13 7.95 -0.70 -3.89
CA LEU A 13 8.70 -0.47 -2.66
C LEU A 13 8.28 0.81 -1.94
N LYS A 14 8.21 1.94 -2.66
CA LYS A 14 7.88 3.25 -2.07
C LYS A 14 6.52 3.24 -1.38
N ILE A 15 5.53 2.60 -1.99
CA ILE A 15 4.19 2.55 -1.40
C ILE A 15 4.14 1.60 -0.20
N ILE A 16 4.84 0.47 -0.21
CA ILE A 16 4.95 -0.43 0.95
C ILE A 16 5.58 0.29 2.14
N GLU A 17 6.70 0.99 1.92
CA GLU A 17 7.40 1.73 2.97
C GLU A 17 6.54 2.84 3.57
N TRP A 18 5.95 3.66 2.69
CA TRP A 18 5.06 4.75 3.12
C TRP A 18 3.85 4.22 3.89
N SER A 19 3.20 3.18 3.38
CA SER A 19 2.05 2.55 4.02
C SER A 19 2.42 1.92 5.36
N GLY A 20 3.60 1.31 5.47
CA GLY A 20 4.08 0.76 6.73
C GLY A 20 4.27 1.82 7.82
N GLN A 21 4.86 2.96 7.46
CA GLN A 21 4.97 4.13 8.36
C GLN A 21 3.59 4.68 8.74
N TYR A 22 2.73 4.91 7.74
CA TYR A 22 1.36 5.40 7.94
C TYR A 22 0.56 4.50 8.88
N LEU A 23 0.65 3.18 8.71
CA LEU A 23 -0.02 2.21 9.58
C LEU A 23 0.60 2.22 10.99
N GLY A 24 1.93 2.33 11.11
CA GLY A 24 2.61 2.49 12.41
C GLY A 24 2.13 3.72 13.18
N GLU A 25 1.98 4.87 12.52
CA GLU A 25 1.40 6.10 13.11
C GLU A 25 -0.05 5.93 13.59
N LYS A 26 -0.76 4.91 13.10
CA LYS A 26 -2.14 4.56 13.48
C LYS A 26 -2.20 3.45 14.54
N GLY A 27 -1.07 3.08 15.12
CA GLY A 27 -0.99 2.01 16.11
C GLY A 27 -1.16 0.62 15.51
N VAL A 28 -0.95 0.47 14.20
CA VAL A 28 -0.91 -0.84 13.55
C VAL A 28 0.47 -1.46 13.68
N GLU A 29 0.55 -2.41 14.61
CA GLU A 29 1.69 -3.31 14.71
C GLU A 29 1.91 -4.05 13.39
N ARG A 30 3.19 -4.22 13.03
CA ARG A 30 3.61 -4.87 11.78
C ARG A 30 3.01 -4.21 10.52
N GLY A 31 2.77 -2.89 10.54
CA GLY A 31 2.16 -2.14 9.44
C GLY A 31 2.77 -2.39 8.06
N ARG A 32 4.08 -2.60 7.95
CA ARG A 32 4.72 -2.98 6.67
C ARG A 32 4.22 -4.33 6.14
N LEU A 33 4.12 -5.34 6.99
CA LEU A 33 3.63 -6.67 6.60
C LEU A 33 2.17 -6.59 6.13
N ASP A 34 1.34 -5.85 6.87
CA ASP A 34 -0.05 -5.61 6.49
C ASP A 34 -0.13 -4.88 5.14
N ALA A 35 0.70 -3.86 4.93
CA ALA A 35 0.78 -3.14 3.66
C ALA A 35 1.15 -4.05 2.48
N GLU A 36 2.09 -4.99 2.67
CA GLU A 36 2.46 -5.99 1.67
C GLU A 36 1.30 -6.93 1.33
N HIS A 37 0.57 -7.42 2.34
CA HIS A 37 -0.61 -8.27 2.12
C HIS A 37 -1.71 -7.54 1.33
N LEU A 38 -2.02 -6.31 1.72
CA LEU A 38 -3.04 -5.51 1.06
C LEU A 38 -2.65 -5.14 -0.37
N LEU A 39 -1.38 -4.85 -0.61
CA LEU A 39 -0.90 -4.50 -1.94
C LEU A 39 -0.89 -5.73 -2.86
N ALA A 40 -0.46 -6.87 -2.35
CA ALA A 40 -0.49 -8.14 -3.10
C ALA A 40 -1.92 -8.46 -3.54
N HIS A 41 -2.90 -8.28 -2.64
CA HIS A 41 -4.32 -8.44 -2.95
C HIS A 41 -4.79 -7.44 -4.03
N ALA A 42 -4.50 -6.14 -3.88
CA ALA A 42 -4.89 -5.11 -4.84
C ALA A 42 -4.26 -5.27 -6.24
N MET A 43 -3.12 -5.94 -6.33
CA MET A 43 -2.43 -6.24 -7.60
C MET A 43 -2.74 -7.64 -8.14
N SER A 44 -3.59 -8.42 -7.46
CA SER A 44 -3.86 -9.84 -7.79
C SER A 44 -2.57 -10.66 -7.96
N THR A 45 -1.61 -10.47 -7.07
CA THR A 45 -0.27 -11.05 -7.14
C THR A 45 0.16 -11.62 -5.79
N THR A 46 1.29 -12.32 -5.73
CA THR A 46 1.83 -12.83 -4.47
C THR A 46 2.76 -11.80 -3.81
N ARG A 47 3.04 -11.96 -2.51
CA ARG A 47 4.07 -11.15 -1.83
C ARG A 47 5.46 -11.36 -2.43
N LEU A 48 5.75 -12.58 -2.92
CA LEU A 48 7.01 -12.86 -3.59
C LEU A 48 7.14 -12.02 -4.87
N ASP A 49 6.07 -11.94 -5.66
CA ASP A 49 6.06 -11.12 -6.87
C ASP A 49 6.30 -9.64 -6.56
N LEU A 50 5.78 -9.10 -5.44
CA LEU A 50 6.07 -7.72 -5.03
C LEU A 50 7.57 -7.50 -4.83
N TYR A 51 8.27 -8.46 -4.23
CA TYR A 51 9.71 -8.39 -4.00
C TYR A 51 10.53 -8.44 -5.30
N LEU A 52 10.03 -9.15 -6.31
CA LEU A 52 10.69 -9.25 -7.62
C LEU A 52 10.50 -7.98 -8.47
N GLN A 53 9.55 -7.11 -8.12
CA GLN A 53 9.15 -5.96 -8.93
C GLN A 53 9.14 -4.63 -8.15
N TYR A 54 10.05 -4.46 -7.20
CA TYR A 54 10.08 -3.28 -6.32
C TYR A 54 10.10 -1.92 -7.02
N ASP A 55 10.73 -1.85 -8.19
CA ASP A 55 10.82 -0.62 -9.01
C ASP A 55 9.62 -0.42 -9.94
N ARG A 56 8.73 -1.41 -10.06
CA ARG A 56 7.53 -1.30 -10.90
C ARG A 56 6.62 -0.20 -10.38
N LEU A 57 6.21 0.68 -11.29
CA LEU A 57 5.20 1.69 -11.01
C LEU A 57 3.82 1.07 -10.86
N LEU A 58 3.08 1.53 -9.86
CA LEU A 58 1.66 1.22 -9.75
C LEU A 58 0.86 2.07 -10.74
N SER A 59 -0.09 1.41 -11.39
CA SER A 59 -1.12 2.04 -12.19
C SER A 59 -2.15 2.77 -11.32
N GLY A 60 -2.90 3.69 -11.93
CA GLY A 60 -4.05 4.34 -11.27
C GLY A 60 -5.04 3.33 -10.68
N PRO A 61 -5.51 2.33 -11.46
CA PRO A 61 -6.43 1.31 -10.96
C PRO A 61 -5.91 0.51 -9.75
N GLU A 62 -4.64 0.13 -9.75
CA GLU A 62 -4.02 -0.57 -8.60
C GLU A 62 -4.00 0.32 -7.35
N LEU A 63 -3.67 1.61 -7.52
CA LEU A 63 -3.73 2.58 -6.43
C LEU A 63 -5.16 2.76 -5.90
N ASP A 64 -6.15 2.81 -6.80
CA ASP A 64 -7.56 2.98 -6.46
C ASP A 64 -8.12 1.76 -5.71
N GLN A 65 -7.64 0.56 -6.02
CA GLN A 65 -7.96 -0.66 -5.27
C GLN A 65 -7.24 -0.72 -3.91
N TYR A 66 -5.98 -0.26 -3.86
CA TYR A 66 -5.15 -0.36 -2.66
C TYR A 66 -5.55 0.63 -1.56
N ARG A 67 -5.81 1.90 -1.92
CA ARG A 67 -6.14 2.99 -0.96
C ARG A 67 -7.28 2.67 0.02
N PRO A 68 -8.44 2.13 -0.39
CA PRO A 68 -9.52 1.82 0.55
C PRO A 68 -9.11 0.71 1.53
N LEU A 69 -8.37 -0.30 1.08
CA LEU A 69 -7.87 -1.38 1.95
C LEU A 69 -6.96 -0.83 3.03
N LEU A 70 -5.99 0.01 2.64
CA LEU A 70 -5.07 0.66 3.57
C LEU A 70 -5.80 1.56 4.57
N THR A 71 -6.81 2.30 4.10
CA THR A 71 -7.62 3.20 4.95
C THR A 71 -8.43 2.43 5.99
N ARG A 72 -9.05 1.31 5.61
CA ARG A 72 -9.76 0.42 6.55
C ARG A 72 -8.80 -0.18 7.56
N ARG A 73 -7.63 -0.64 7.09
CA ARG A 73 -6.61 -1.18 7.98
C ARG A 73 -6.09 -0.15 8.99
N ALA A 74 -5.92 1.10 8.57
CA ALA A 74 -5.57 2.23 9.44
C ALA A 74 -6.63 2.52 10.51
N ARG A 75 -7.89 2.16 10.26
CA ARG A 75 -8.99 2.19 11.26
C ARG A 75 -9.04 0.95 12.14
N ARG A 76 -7.99 0.11 12.07
CA ARG A 76 -7.83 -1.14 12.84
C ARG A 76 -8.85 -2.23 12.48
N GLU A 77 -9.50 -2.11 11.32
CA GLU A 77 -10.27 -3.23 10.79
C GLU A 77 -9.36 -4.45 10.52
N PRO A 78 -9.86 -5.68 10.72
CA PRO A 78 -9.13 -6.90 10.36
C PRO A 78 -8.77 -6.95 8.87
N LEU A 79 -7.69 -7.65 8.54
CA LEU A 79 -7.40 -8.04 7.16
C LEU A 79 -8.51 -8.99 6.69
N GLN A 80 -8.98 -8.80 5.46
CA GLN A 80 -10.00 -9.65 4.82
C GLN A 80 -9.37 -10.54 3.76
#